data_AF-A0A7C2KR20-F1
#
_entry.id   AF-A0A7C2KR20-F1
#
_cell.length_a   1.000
_cell.length_b   1.000
_cell.length_c   1.000
_cell.angle_alpha   90.00
_cell.angle_beta   90.00
_cell.angle_gamma   90.00
#
_symmetry.space_group_name_H-M   'P 1'
#
loop_
_entity.id
_entity.type
_entity.pdbx_description
1 polymer ?
#
loop_
_entity_poly.entity_id
_entity_poly.type
_entity_poly.pdbx_seq_one_letter_code
_entity_poly.pdbx_strand_id
1 'polypeptide(L)' 'MNQAETRLIEEGWAALVERLGLANASRFIMLLDRRTGGARQHLQSLWGVRPHPSHRSQPPVVNHSDS' A
#
# COMPACT_ATOMS: atom_id res chain seq x y z
N MET A 1 -4.08 23.23 19.75
CA MET A 1 -4.97 22.36 18.95
C MET A 1 -6.37 22.91 19.08
N ASN A 2 -7.02 23.27 17.98
CA ASN A 2 -8.40 23.77 17.97
C ASN A 2 -9.39 22.64 17.65
N GLN A 3 -10.69 22.90 17.83
CA GLN A 3 -11.73 21.88 17.64
C GLN A 3 -11.82 21.36 16.20
N ALA A 4 -11.52 22.20 15.20
CA ALA A 4 -11.55 21.80 13.79
C ALA A 4 -10.37 20.86 13.46
N GLU A 5 -9.19 21.12 14.01
CA GLU A 5 -8.01 20.24 13.91
C GLU A 5 -8.29 18.87 14.52
N THR A 6 -8.91 18.83 15.70
CA THR A 6 -9.29 17.56 16.36
C THR A 6 -10.23 16.73 15.48
N ARG A 7 -11.28 17.36 14.92
CA ARG A 7 -12.21 16.66 14.03
C ARG A 7 -11.54 16.11 12.79
N LEU A 8 -10.64 16.88 12.18
CA LEU A 8 -9.91 16.46 11.00
C LEU A 8 -8.98 15.26 11.28
N ILE A 9 -8.38 15.21 12.48
CA ILE A 9 -7.58 14.06 12.93
C ILE A 9 -8.47 12.83 13.13
N GLU A 10 -9.63 12.98 13.77
CA GLU A 10 -10.58 11.88 14.02
C GLU A 10 -11.15 11.31 12.71
N GLU A 11 -11.56 12.17 11.79
CA GLU A 11 -12.05 11.78 10.46
C GLU A 11 -10.95 11.12 9.63
N GLY A 12 -9.73 11.68 9.65
CA GLY A 12 -8.58 11.10 8.97
C GLY A 12 -8.21 9.72 9.52
N TRP A 13 -8.27 9.54 10.84
CA TRP A 13 -8.05 8.25 11.48
C TRP A 13 -9.13 7.24 11.09
N ALA A 14 -10.41 7.62 11.15
CA ALA A 14 -11.52 6.75 10.78
C ALA A 14 -11.39 6.26 9.33
N ALA A 15 -11.11 7.16 8.38
CA ALA A 15 -10.90 6.81 6.98
C ALA A 15 -9.69 5.88 6.78
N LEU A 16 -8.62 6.09 7.55
CA LEU A 16 -7.42 5.24 7.50
C LEU A 16 -7.71 3.82 7.98
N VAL A 17 -8.45 3.68 9.09
CA VAL A 17 -8.86 2.38 9.65
C VAL A 17 -9.83 1.67 8.72
N GLU A 18 -10.79 2.38 8.14
CA GLU A 18 -11.74 1.81 7.17
C GLU A 18 -11.00 1.23 5.96
N ARG A 19 -9.96 1.91 5.47
CA ARG A 19 -9.21 1.49 4.30
C ARG A 19 -8.21 0.36 4.54
N LEU A 20 -7.54 0.38 5.70
CA LEU A 20 -6.37 -0.47 5.96
C LEU A 20 -6.60 -1.54 7.04
N GLY A 21 -7.64 -1.38 7.85
CA GLY A 21 -7.82 -2.08 9.11
C GLY A 21 -6.95 -1.50 10.23
N LEU A 22 -7.39 -1.70 11.47
CA LEU A 22 -6.78 -1.11 12.67
C LEU A 22 -5.28 -1.41 12.81
N ALA A 23 -4.88 -2.67 12.56
CA ALA A 23 -3.48 -3.08 12.71
C ALA A 23 -2.54 -2.37 11.73
N ASN A 24 -2.93 -2.25 10.46
CA ASN A 24 -2.11 -1.61 9.43
C ASN A 24 -2.13 -0.09 9.56
N ALA A 25 -3.27 0.49 9.93
CA ALA A 25 -3.40 1.92 10.22
C ALA A 25 -2.45 2.34 11.38
N SER A 26 -2.45 1.59 12.48
CA SER A 26 -1.53 1.83 13.60
C SER A 26 -0.06 1.69 13.21
N ARG A 27 0.28 0.64 12.43
CA ARG A 27 1.65 0.43 11.93
C ARG A 27 2.12 1.58 11.06
N PHE A 28 1.23 2.12 10.22
CA PHE A 28 1.52 3.28 9.39
C PHE A 28 1.87 4.53 10.22
N ILE A 29 1.07 4.84 11.26
CA ILE A 29 1.37 5.97 12.16
C ILE A 29 2.70 5.76 12.90
N MET A 30 2.96 4.55 13.39
CA MET A 30 4.25 4.22 14.03
C MET A 30 5.45 4.41 13.10
N LEU A 31 5.29 4.15 11.79
CA LEU A 31 6.36 4.37 10.81
C LEU A 31 6.57 5.85 10.49
N LEU A 32 5.48 6.64 10.45
CA LEU A 32 5.56 8.11 10.30
C LEU A 32 6.30 8.75 11.48
N ASP A 33 5.94 8.37 12.71
CA ASP A 33 6.53 8.89 13.95
C ASP A 33 8.04 8.65 14.02
N ARG A 34 8.48 7.47 13.58
CA ARG A 34 9.91 7.10 13.53
C ARG A 34 10.72 7.90 12.50
N ARG A 35 10.08 8.73 11.67
CA ARG A 35 10.68 9.46 10.51
C ARG A 35 11.53 8.56 9.60
N THR A 36 11.33 7.26 9.67
CA THR A 36 11.98 6.29 8.82
C THR A 36 11.33 6.41 7.44
N GLY A 37 12.13 6.65 6.40
CA GLY A 37 11.64 6.76 5.01
C GLY A 37 10.77 5.57 4.55
N GLY A 38 10.79 4.46 5.29
CA GLY A 38 9.91 3.30 5.12
C GLY A 38 8.41 3.59 5.29
N ALA A 39 7.99 4.70 5.91
CA ALA A 39 6.58 5.08 5.98
C ALA A 39 5.96 5.31 4.59
N ARG A 40 6.69 5.99 3.69
CA ARG A 40 6.27 6.18 2.28
C ARG A 40 6.23 4.85 1.53
N GLN A 41 7.20 3.98 1.76
CA GLN A 41 7.29 2.69 1.08
C GLN A 41 6.19 1.72 1.54
N HIS A 42 5.87 1.71 2.83
CA HIS A 42 4.76 0.95 3.39
C HIS A 42 3.41 1.45 2.89
N LEU A 43 3.22 2.77 2.85
CA LEU A 43 2.04 3.41 2.29
C LEU A 43 1.89 3.11 0.78
N GLN A 44 2.98 3.13 0.01
CA GLN A 44 2.97 2.67 -1.38
C GLN A 44 2.65 1.18 -1.51
N SER A 45 3.04 0.32 -0.58
CA SER A 45 2.65 -1.10 -0.61
C SER A 45 1.18 -1.34 -0.27
N LEU A 46 0.59 -0.47 0.57
CA LEU A 46 -0.81 -0.57 1.01
C LEU A 46 -1.79 0.13 0.05
N TRP A 47 -1.36 1.20 -0.62
CA TRP A 47 -2.16 1.98 -1.58
C TRP A 47 -1.78 1.76 -3.04
N GLY A 48 -0.58 1.25 -3.30
CA GLY A 48 -0.15 0.81 -4.62
C GLY A 48 -1.04 -0.34 -5.07
N VAL A 49 -1.96 0.02 -5.96
CA VAL A 49 -2.54 -0.76 -7.06
C VAL A 49 -2.33 -2.25 -6.92
N ARG A 50 -3.46 -2.99 -6.81
CA ARG A 50 -3.56 -4.45 -7.02
C ARG A 50 -2.34 -4.96 -7.76
N PRO A 51 -1.57 -5.94 -7.24
CA PRO A 51 -0.51 -6.53 -8.03
C PRO A 51 -1.15 -6.97 -9.34
N HIS A 52 -0.83 -6.26 -10.43
CA HIS A 52 -1.18 -6.73 -11.75
C HIS A 52 -0.53 -8.11 -11.79
N PRO A 53 -1.28 -9.20 -12.00
CA PRO A 53 -0.65 -10.49 -12.20
C PRO A 53 0.34 -10.25 -13.31
N SER A 54 1.63 -10.45 -12.99
CA SER A 54 2.70 -10.31 -13.95
C SER A 54 2.33 -11.24 -15.09
N HIS A 55 1.84 -10.67 -16.19
CA HIS A 55 1.70 -11.37 -17.45
C HIS A 55 3.13 -11.73 -17.82
N ARG A 56 3.54 -12.94 -17.40
CA ARG A 56 4.79 -13.54 -17.82
C ARG A 56 4.63 -13.74 -19.32
N SER A 57 5.16 -12.80 -20.10
CA SER A 57 5.38 -12.95 -21.52
C SER A 57 6.26 -14.17 -21.72
N GLN A 58 5.65 -15.31 -22.06
CA GLN A 58 6.37 -16.49 -22.50
C GLN A 58 6.47 -16.41 -24.03
N PRO A 59 7.67 -16.23 -24.61
CA PRO A 59 7.85 -16.27 -26.06
C PRO A 59 7.67 -17.72 -26.59
N PRO A 60 7.34 -17.88 -27.88
CA PRO A 60 6.84 -19.14 -28.44
C PRO A 60 7.93 -20.20 -28.47
N VAL A 61 7.59 -21.42 -28.02
CA VAL A 61 8.42 -22.61 -28.26
C VAL A 61 8.40 -22.88 -29.77
N VAL A 62 9.47 -22.51 -30.46
CA VAL A 62 9.70 -22.88 -31.85
C VAL A 62 10.13 -24.35 -31.85
N ASN A 63 9.19 -25.25 -32.13
CA ASN A 63 9.47 -26.67 -32.28
C ASN A 63 9.94 -26.93 -33.73
N HIS A 64 11.25 -26.88 -33.96
CA HIS A 64 11.85 -27.49 -35.14
C HIS A 64 11.98 -29.00 -34.86
N SER A 65 10.99 -29.77 -35.29
CA SER A 65 11.15 -31.22 -35.46
C SER A 65 11.25 -31.50 -36.96
N ASP A 66 12.50 -31.63 -37.40
CA ASP A 66 12.91 -32.14 -38.70
C ASP A 66 13.14 -33.64 -38.52
N SER A 67 12.32 -34.49 -39.17
CA SER A 67 12.56 -35.91 -39.51
C SER A 67 11.40 -36.47 -40.32
#